data_AF-Q7N9J8-F1
#
_entry.id   AF-Q7N9J8-F1
#
_cell.length_a   1.000
_cell.length_b   1.000
_cell.length_c   1.000
_cell.angle_alpha   90.00
_cell.angle_beta   90.00
_cell.angle_gamma   90.00
#
_symmetry.space_group_name_H-M   'P 1'
#
loop_
_entity.id
_entity.type
_entity.pdbx_description
1 polymer ?
#
loop_
_entity_poly.entity_id
_entity_poly.type
_entity_poly.pdbx_seq_one_letter_code
_entity_poly.pdbx_strand_id
1 'polypeptide(L)'
;MIDINEELGQIKKTSFFSNMGLSDLQDEDVILIESVEKVFINPSDIEFKGYYKNTKWLPTSPTQEDPFYKKQDSPKDLVEIRVKINKAVMSMTKELAKGKFISGPHDFNQVARNAICYAFRQYISEKYLNLGNKWERIVKIYYAGHWPVGISKEKIIVI
;
A
#
# COMPACT_ATOMS: atom_id res chain seq x y z
N MET A 1 20.45 -2.76 8.37
CA MET A 1 20.13 -3.65 7.25
C MET A 1 18.90 -4.45 7.66
N ILE A 2 17.87 -4.54 6.82
CA ILE A 2 16.63 -5.26 7.13
C ILE A 2 16.89 -6.76 7.25
N ASP A 3 16.36 -7.41 8.29
CA ASP A 3 16.35 -8.87 8.37
C ASP A 3 15.22 -9.42 7.49
N ILE A 4 15.59 -10.03 6.38
CA ILE A 4 14.63 -10.55 5.40
C ILE A 4 13.83 -11.72 5.96
N ASN A 5 14.39 -12.53 6.87
CA ASN A 5 13.66 -13.65 7.46
C ASN A 5 12.60 -13.16 8.45
N GLU A 6 12.92 -12.13 9.23
CA GLU A 6 11.96 -11.46 10.11
C GLU A 6 10.81 -10.86 9.31
N GLU A 7 11.12 -10.11 8.25
CA GLU A 7 10.13 -9.47 7.37
C GLU A 7 9.22 -10.53 6.71
N LEU A 8 9.79 -11.63 6.20
CA LEU A 8 9.01 -12.75 5.65
C LEU A 8 8.11 -13.40 6.70
N GLY A 9 8.58 -13.48 7.95
CA GLY A 9 7.79 -13.96 9.08
C GLY A 9 6.61 -13.04 9.40
N GLN A 10 6.83 -11.73 9.37
CA GLN A 10 5.78 -10.74 9.60
C GLN A 10 4.71 -10.76 8.50
N ILE A 11 5.11 -10.79 7.23
CA ILE A 11 4.20 -10.91 6.07
C ILE A 11 3.26 -12.12 6.25
N LYS A 12 3.80 -13.28 6.64
CA LYS A 12 3.03 -14.51 6.81
C LYS A 12 2.01 -14.46 7.96
N LYS A 13 2.27 -13.67 8.99
CA LYS A 13 1.40 -13.52 10.16
C LYS A 13 0.34 -12.43 9.96
N THR A 14 0.46 -11.63 8.91
CA THR A 14 -0.39 -10.44 8.71
C THR A 14 -1.67 -10.79 7.98
N SER A 15 -2.80 -10.33 8.52
CA SER A 15 -4.10 -10.33 7.85
C SER A 15 -4.26 -9.07 7.00
N PHE A 16 -3.60 -9.03 5.84
CA PHE A 16 -3.69 -7.86 4.95
C PHE A 16 -5.15 -7.56 4.58
N PHE A 17 -5.49 -6.27 4.54
CA PHE A 17 -6.83 -5.77 4.17
C PHE A 17 -7.98 -6.13 5.13
N SER A 18 -7.70 -6.76 6.28
CA SER A 18 -8.75 -7.17 7.23
C SER A 18 -9.53 -5.98 7.80
N ASN A 19 -8.86 -4.84 8.00
CA ASN A 19 -9.38 -3.66 8.68
C ASN A 19 -9.79 -2.55 7.69
N MET A 20 -9.75 -2.82 6.38
CA MET A 20 -10.30 -1.89 5.38
C MET A 20 -11.71 -1.43 5.76
N GLY A 21 -11.90 -0.11 5.71
CA GLY A 21 -13.13 0.62 6.01
C GLY A 21 -13.36 0.90 7.48
N LEU A 22 -12.49 0.43 8.38
CA LEU A 22 -12.61 0.67 9.81
C LEU A 22 -11.93 1.98 10.22
N SER A 23 -12.50 2.65 11.22
CA SER A 23 -11.99 3.88 11.80
C SER A 23 -11.12 3.63 13.04
N ASP A 24 -10.17 2.69 12.94
CA ASP A 24 -9.32 2.19 14.04
C ASP A 24 -7.86 2.64 13.95
N LEU A 25 -7.45 3.36 12.89
CA LEU A 25 -6.16 4.05 12.83
C LEU A 25 -6.25 5.46 13.41
N GLN A 26 -5.59 5.67 14.55
CA GLN A 26 -5.42 7.00 15.16
C GLN A 26 -4.07 7.59 14.75
N ASP A 27 -4.01 8.15 13.54
CA ASP A 27 -2.88 8.91 13.01
C ASP A 27 -3.42 10.19 12.36
N GLU A 28 -3.00 11.36 12.85
CA GLU A 28 -3.46 12.67 12.35
C GLU A 28 -3.13 12.88 10.86
N ASP A 29 -2.11 12.18 10.38
CA ASP A 29 -1.66 12.22 9.00
C ASP A 29 -2.32 11.14 8.12
N VAL A 30 -3.30 10.40 8.64
CA VAL A 30 -4.10 9.45 7.88
C VAL A 30 -5.53 9.98 7.69
N ILE A 31 -6.03 9.86 6.47
CA ILE A 31 -7.44 10.11 6.13
C ILE A 31 -8.05 8.75 5.79
N LEU A 32 -8.81 8.22 6.75
CA LEU A 32 -9.57 6.97 6.58
C LEU A 32 -10.86 7.27 5.81
N ILE A 33 -11.11 6.46 4.78
CA ILE A 33 -12.31 6.51 3.96
C ILE A 33 -12.92 5.11 3.95
N GLU A 34 -14.24 5.03 4.13
CA GLU A 34 -14.93 3.77 4.47
C GLU A 34 -14.82 2.68 3.39
N SER A 35 -14.73 3.03 2.11
CA SER A 35 -14.85 2.05 1.04
C SER A 35 -14.18 2.43 -0.27
N VAL A 36 -13.97 1.42 -1.12
CA VAL A 36 -13.51 1.60 -2.50
C VAL A 36 -14.47 2.46 -3.33
N GLU A 37 -15.76 2.45 -3.02
CA GLU A 37 -16.74 3.32 -3.68
C GLU A 37 -16.45 4.79 -3.39
N LYS A 38 -16.31 5.13 -2.11
CA LYS A 38 -16.09 6.49 -1.62
C LYS A 38 -14.72 7.03 -2.01
N VAL A 39 -13.75 6.17 -2.29
CA VAL A 39 -12.45 6.58 -2.82
C VAL A 39 -12.45 6.73 -4.35
N PHE A 40 -13.00 5.76 -5.09
CA PHE A 40 -12.75 5.63 -6.53
C PHE A 40 -13.94 5.92 -7.43
N ILE A 41 -15.17 5.83 -6.94
CA ILE A 41 -16.39 5.97 -7.76
C ILE A 41 -17.12 7.27 -7.43
N ASN A 42 -17.44 7.47 -6.14
CA ASN A 42 -18.21 8.61 -5.65
C ASN A 42 -17.40 9.41 -4.60
N PRO A 43 -16.23 9.97 -4.95
CA PRO A 43 -15.42 10.70 -4.01
C PRO A 43 -16.05 12.02 -3.60
N SER A 44 -15.98 12.34 -2.30
CA SER A 44 -16.47 13.58 -1.74
C SER A 44 -15.35 14.38 -1.07
N ASP A 45 -15.37 15.71 -1.24
CA ASP A 45 -14.38 16.58 -0.57
C ASP A 45 -14.47 16.47 0.97
N ILE A 46 -15.64 16.14 1.52
CA ILE A 46 -15.85 15.97 2.97
C ILE A 46 -15.04 14.78 3.50
N GLU A 47 -15.14 13.62 2.86
CA GLU A 47 -14.43 12.41 3.30
C GLU A 47 -12.93 12.54 3.12
N PHE A 48 -12.50 13.19 2.04
CA PHE A 48 -11.09 13.52 1.81
C PHE A 48 -10.62 14.72 2.64
N LYS A 49 -11.44 15.33 3.50
CA LYS A 49 -11.12 16.52 4.30
C LYS A 49 -10.54 17.68 3.48
N GLY A 50 -11.04 17.87 2.26
CA GLY A 50 -10.59 18.89 1.30
C GLY A 50 -9.32 18.54 0.51
N TYR A 51 -8.75 17.35 0.67
CA TYR A 51 -7.51 16.94 0.00
C TYR A 51 -7.72 16.24 -1.35
N TYR A 52 -8.95 15.90 -1.74
CA TYR A 52 -9.25 15.07 -2.91
C TYR A 52 -8.54 15.56 -4.19
N LYS A 53 -8.68 16.86 -4.52
CA LYS A 53 -8.10 17.48 -5.73
C LYS A 53 -6.57 17.37 -5.82
N ASN A 54 -5.89 17.25 -4.68
CA ASN A 54 -4.43 17.17 -4.60
C ASN A 54 -3.95 15.76 -4.30
N THR A 55 -4.83 14.76 -4.37
CA THR A 55 -4.47 13.36 -4.15
C THR A 55 -3.66 12.84 -5.31
N LYS A 56 -2.48 12.31 -5.01
CA LYS A 56 -1.68 11.48 -5.91
C LYS A 56 -1.90 10.03 -5.53
N TRP A 57 -2.44 9.23 -6.46
CA TRP A 57 -2.66 7.81 -6.23
C TRP A 57 -1.33 7.07 -6.10
N LEU A 58 -1.28 6.13 -5.16
CA LEU A 58 -0.12 5.29 -5.00
C LEU A 58 -0.01 4.33 -6.21
N PRO A 59 1.21 4.08 -6.70
CA PRO A 59 1.43 3.19 -7.83
C PRO A 59 1.06 1.74 -7.53
N THR A 60 0.58 1.06 -8.56
CA THR A 60 0.25 -0.37 -8.55
C THR A 60 1.07 -1.16 -9.58
N SER A 61 1.67 -0.51 -10.57
CA SER A 61 2.49 -1.17 -11.59
C SER A 61 3.97 -0.71 -11.54
N PRO A 62 4.92 -1.57 -11.95
CA PRO A 62 6.34 -1.19 -12.04
C PRO A 62 6.64 -0.06 -13.03
N THR A 63 5.71 0.23 -13.95
CA THR A 63 5.88 1.30 -14.96
C THR A 63 5.47 2.67 -14.43
N GLN A 64 4.77 2.73 -13.30
CA GLN A 64 4.44 3.99 -12.65
C GLN A 64 5.63 4.53 -11.85
N GLU A 65 5.78 5.85 -11.88
CA GLU A 65 6.81 6.55 -11.14
C GLU A 65 6.61 6.41 -9.63
N ASP A 66 7.72 6.29 -8.91
CA ASP A 66 7.72 6.33 -7.45
C ASP A 66 7.50 7.79 -7.01
N PRO A 67 6.45 8.08 -6.19
CA PRO A 67 6.13 9.44 -5.79
C PRO A 67 7.08 10.03 -4.72
N PHE A 68 7.95 9.21 -4.12
CA PHE A 68 8.84 9.61 -3.02
C PHE A 68 10.30 9.70 -3.44
N TYR A 69 10.75 8.79 -4.31
CA TYR A 69 12.16 8.65 -4.66
C TYR A 69 12.38 8.67 -6.17
N LYS A 70 13.46 9.31 -6.61
CA LYS A 70 13.91 9.20 -8.00
C LYS A 70 14.30 7.75 -8.30
N LYS A 71 14.25 7.37 -9.58
CA LYS A 71 14.68 6.05 -10.04
C LYS A 71 16.09 5.73 -9.52
N GLN A 72 16.23 4.55 -8.91
CA GLN A 72 17.47 4.04 -8.34
C GLN A 72 18.01 2.87 -9.15
N ASP A 73 19.31 2.64 -9.05
CA ASP A 73 19.90 1.40 -9.53
C ASP A 73 19.43 0.21 -8.69
N SER A 74 19.32 -0.95 -9.34
CA SER A 74 18.82 -2.17 -8.71
C SER A 74 19.87 -3.27 -8.84
N PRO A 75 20.82 -3.36 -7.89
CA PRO A 75 21.81 -4.42 -7.90
C PRO A 75 21.13 -5.80 -7.79
N LYS A 76 21.83 -6.84 -8.26
CA LYS A 76 21.25 -8.18 -8.43
C LYS A 76 20.68 -8.74 -7.12
N ASP A 77 21.39 -8.56 -6.02
CA ASP A 77 20.97 -9.00 -4.69
C ASP A 77 19.68 -8.29 -4.22
N LEU A 78 19.55 -6.98 -4.45
CA LEU A 78 18.30 -6.25 -4.18
C LEU A 78 17.14 -6.81 -5.02
N VAL A 79 17.37 -7.12 -6.30
CA VAL A 79 16.36 -7.73 -7.17
C VAL A 79 15.91 -9.09 -6.60
N GLU A 80 16.84 -9.93 -6.16
CA GLU A 80 16.52 -11.23 -5.57
C GLU A 80 15.71 -11.11 -4.28
N ILE A 81 16.04 -10.17 -3.40
CA ILE A 81 15.29 -9.91 -2.17
C ILE A 81 13.87 -9.44 -2.50
N ARG A 82 13.72 -8.49 -3.43
CA ARG A 82 12.41 -8.00 -3.90
C ARG A 82 11.55 -9.14 -4.43
N VAL A 83 12.13 -10.08 -5.19
CA VAL A 83 11.41 -11.26 -5.71
C VAL A 83 10.91 -12.14 -4.58
N LYS A 84 11.73 -12.42 -3.56
CA LYS A 84 11.33 -13.23 -2.39
C LYS A 84 10.17 -12.60 -1.64
N ILE A 85 10.28 -11.30 -1.32
CA ILE A 85 9.25 -10.55 -0.62
C ILE A 85 7.95 -10.48 -1.44
N ASN A 86 8.06 -10.17 -2.73
CA ASN A 86 6.91 -10.10 -3.62
C ASN A 86 6.16 -11.44 -3.69
N LYS A 87 6.87 -12.57 -3.77
CA LYS A 87 6.25 -13.91 -3.73
C LYS A 87 5.50 -14.16 -2.42
N ALA A 88 6.06 -13.76 -1.29
CA ALA A 88 5.41 -13.91 0.01
C ALA A 88 4.12 -13.08 0.09
N VAL A 89 4.17 -11.80 -0.29
CA VAL A 89 2.99 -10.91 -0.33
C VAL A 89 1.93 -11.44 -1.29
N MET A 90 2.32 -11.87 -2.50
CA MET A 90 1.39 -12.46 -3.47
C MET A 90 0.70 -13.71 -2.93
N SER A 91 1.41 -14.54 -2.16
CA SER A 91 0.85 -15.73 -1.53
C SER A 91 -0.19 -15.36 -0.47
N MET A 92 0.12 -14.39 0.39
CA MET A 92 -0.78 -13.96 1.47
C MET A 92 -2.03 -13.23 0.95
N THR A 93 -1.95 -12.66 -0.25
CA THR A 93 -3.04 -11.89 -0.85
C THR A 93 -3.78 -12.66 -1.95
N LYS A 94 -3.48 -13.95 -2.14
CA LYS A 94 -4.08 -14.77 -3.21
C LYS A 94 -5.57 -15.06 -2.97
N GLU A 95 -5.96 -15.26 -1.72
CA GLU A 95 -7.31 -15.73 -1.32
C GLU A 95 -8.08 -14.67 -0.51
N LEU A 96 -7.84 -13.39 -0.82
CA LEU A 96 -8.57 -12.31 -0.16
C LEU A 96 -10.07 -12.39 -0.50
N ALA A 97 -10.91 -12.24 0.53
CA ALA A 97 -12.35 -12.13 0.35
C ALA A 97 -12.66 -10.92 -0.54
N LYS A 98 -13.30 -11.16 -1.68
CA LYS A 98 -13.51 -10.12 -2.70
C LYS A 98 -14.48 -9.02 -2.27
N GLY A 99 -15.38 -9.28 -1.32
CA GLY A 99 -16.48 -8.39 -0.97
C GLY A 99 -16.08 -6.93 -0.73
N LYS A 100 -15.01 -6.69 0.04
CA LYS A 100 -14.52 -5.32 0.34
C LYS A 100 -13.92 -4.58 -0.87
N PHE A 101 -13.65 -5.29 -1.96
CA PHE A 101 -13.04 -4.76 -3.18
C PHE A 101 -14.04 -4.60 -4.33
N ILE A 102 -15.31 -4.98 -4.16
CA ILE A 102 -16.35 -4.83 -5.19
C ILE A 102 -17.21 -3.62 -4.85
N SER A 103 -17.47 -2.76 -5.83
CA SER A 103 -18.53 -1.76 -5.74
C SER A 103 -19.26 -1.65 -7.08
N GLY A 104 -20.53 -2.07 -7.08
CA GLY A 104 -21.34 -2.20 -8.29
C GLY A 104 -20.64 -3.08 -9.34
N PRO A 105 -20.42 -2.58 -10.58
CA PRO A 105 -19.74 -3.32 -11.64
C PRO A 105 -18.20 -3.31 -11.52
N HIS A 106 -17.63 -2.60 -10.55
CA HIS A 106 -16.18 -2.41 -10.44
C HIS A 106 -15.53 -3.41 -9.47
N ASP A 107 -14.46 -4.09 -9.92
CA ASP A 107 -13.63 -5.00 -9.12
C ASP A 107 -12.22 -4.41 -8.93
N PHE A 108 -11.92 -4.02 -7.69
CA PHE A 108 -10.65 -3.44 -7.29
C PHE A 108 -9.64 -4.47 -6.74
N ASN A 109 -9.97 -5.76 -6.71
CA ASN A 109 -9.16 -6.79 -6.07
C ASN A 109 -7.77 -6.91 -6.71
N GLN A 110 -7.71 -6.89 -8.05
CA GLN A 110 -6.43 -6.97 -8.76
C GLN A 110 -5.56 -5.73 -8.52
N VAL A 111 -6.19 -4.55 -8.44
CA VAL A 111 -5.50 -3.28 -8.16
C VAL A 111 -4.93 -3.30 -6.74
N ALA A 112 -5.69 -3.76 -5.75
CA ALA A 112 -5.22 -3.89 -4.37
C ALA A 112 -4.01 -4.82 -4.25
N ARG A 113 -4.08 -6.00 -4.89
CA ARG A 113 -2.98 -6.97 -4.91
C ARG A 113 -1.72 -6.43 -5.58
N ASN A 114 -1.90 -5.68 -6.67
CA ASN A 114 -0.79 -5.03 -7.36
C ASN A 114 -0.18 -3.90 -6.52
N ALA A 115 -1.01 -3.09 -5.84
CA ALA A 115 -0.58 -1.99 -4.98
C ALA A 115 0.32 -2.47 -3.83
N ILE A 116 -0.11 -3.48 -3.07
CA ILE A 116 0.70 -4.01 -1.96
C ILE A 116 2.01 -4.64 -2.45
N CYS A 117 1.98 -5.33 -3.59
CA CYS A 117 3.20 -5.87 -4.21
C CYS A 117 4.17 -4.77 -4.65
N TYR A 118 3.66 -3.64 -5.14
CA TYR A 118 4.49 -2.47 -5.45
C TYR A 118 5.09 -1.88 -4.16
N ALA A 119 4.24 -1.59 -3.17
CA ALA A 119 4.65 -0.94 -1.92
C ALA A 119 5.74 -1.73 -1.20
N PHE A 120 5.59 -3.06 -1.06
CA PHE A 120 6.59 -3.90 -0.42
C PHE A 120 7.91 -3.94 -1.19
N ARG A 121 7.89 -3.98 -2.53
CA ARG A 121 9.13 -3.91 -3.32
C ARG A 121 9.86 -2.58 -3.11
N GLN A 122 9.12 -1.47 -3.04
CA GLN A 122 9.75 -0.18 -2.80
C GLN A 122 10.23 -0.01 -1.36
N TYR A 123 9.49 -0.53 -0.38
CA TYR A 123 9.94 -0.57 1.01
C TYR A 123 11.27 -1.30 1.17
N ILE A 124 11.43 -2.47 0.54
CA ILE A 124 12.72 -3.18 0.54
C ILE A 124 13.82 -2.32 -0.09
N SER A 125 13.51 -1.59 -1.16
CA SER A 125 14.46 -0.68 -1.81
C SER A 125 14.88 0.46 -0.90
N GLU A 126 13.89 1.08 -0.25
CA GLU A 126 14.08 2.16 0.71
C GLU A 126 14.98 1.73 1.87
N LYS A 127 14.73 0.53 2.42
CA LYS A 127 15.53 -0.02 3.52
C LYS A 127 16.92 -0.45 3.09
N TYR A 128 17.05 -1.07 1.92
CA TYR A 128 18.33 -1.52 1.40
C TYR A 128 19.25 -0.35 1.05
N LEU A 129 18.71 0.68 0.41
CA LEU A 129 19.45 1.87 -0.05
C LEU A 129 19.49 3.02 0.97
N ASN A 130 18.87 2.83 2.15
CA ASN A 130 18.79 3.83 3.23
C ASN A 130 18.23 5.20 2.78
N LEU A 131 17.12 5.18 2.01
CA LEU A 131 16.54 6.39 1.38
C LEU A 131 15.62 7.20 2.31
N GLY A 132 15.19 6.61 3.43
CA GLY A 132 14.24 7.22 4.36
C GLY A 132 13.22 6.21 4.88
N ASN A 133 11.97 6.64 5.04
CA ASN A 133 10.90 5.88 5.70
C ASN A 133 9.50 6.12 5.10
N LYS A 134 9.40 6.63 3.87
CA LYS A 134 8.12 6.95 3.22
C LYS A 134 7.35 5.66 2.88
N TRP A 135 8.00 4.70 2.25
CA TRP A 135 7.42 3.39 1.94
C TRP A 135 7.26 2.51 3.18
N GLU A 136 8.16 2.61 4.15
CA GLU A 136 7.98 1.98 5.47
C GLU A 136 6.66 2.41 6.10
N ARG A 137 6.35 3.71 6.05
CA ARG A 137 5.09 4.23 6.59
C ARG A 137 3.87 3.64 5.85
N ILE A 138 3.93 3.52 4.53
CA ILE A 138 2.89 2.87 3.73
C ILE A 138 2.75 1.38 4.11
N VAL A 139 3.86 0.65 4.24
CA VAL A 139 3.85 -0.77 4.60
C VAL A 139 3.32 -1.01 6.02
N LYS A 140 3.59 -0.11 6.97
CA LYS A 140 2.98 -0.17 8.31
C LYS A 140 1.45 -0.12 8.28
N ILE A 141 0.86 0.63 7.35
CA ILE A 141 -0.61 0.69 7.18
C ILE A 141 -1.14 -0.64 6.62
N TYR A 142 -0.43 -1.25 5.67
CA TYR A 142 -0.76 -2.61 5.22
C TYR A 142 -0.66 -3.63 6.35
N TYR A 143 0.35 -3.51 7.22
CA TYR A 143 0.49 -4.36 8.39
C TYR A 143 -0.63 -4.19 9.41
N ALA A 144 -1.22 -2.99 9.50
CA ALA A 144 -2.42 -2.73 10.28
C ALA A 144 -3.71 -3.27 9.61
N GLY A 145 -3.62 -3.89 8.44
CA GLY A 145 -4.78 -4.48 7.76
C GLY A 145 -5.57 -3.49 6.89
N HIS A 146 -5.04 -2.31 6.59
CA HIS A 146 -5.69 -1.31 5.74
C HIS A 146 -5.09 -1.23 4.34
N TRP A 147 -5.76 -0.50 3.45
CA TRP A 147 -5.29 -0.20 2.10
C TRP A 147 -4.91 1.28 1.95
N PRO A 148 -3.62 1.64 2.00
CA PRO A 148 -3.17 2.96 1.58
C PRO A 148 -3.30 3.09 0.05
N VAL A 149 -4.07 4.07 -0.40
CA VAL A 149 -4.45 4.24 -1.82
C VAL A 149 -3.85 5.49 -2.45
N GLY A 150 -3.51 6.50 -1.66
CA GLY A 150 -3.00 7.76 -2.17
C GLY A 150 -2.31 8.60 -1.12
N ILE A 151 -1.72 9.69 -1.57
CA ILE A 151 -1.08 10.70 -0.72
C ILE A 151 -1.52 12.10 -1.14
N SER A 152 -1.63 13.01 -0.20
CA SER A 152 -1.85 14.43 -0.48
C SER A 152 -1.10 15.28 0.54
N LYS A 153 -0.11 16.06 0.08
CA LYS A 153 0.85 16.74 0.96
C LYS A 153 1.51 15.74 1.93
N GLU A 154 1.23 15.87 3.23
CA GLU A 154 1.75 14.99 4.29
C GLU A 154 0.73 13.92 4.72
N LYS A 155 -0.48 13.93 4.13
CA LYS A 155 -1.56 13.00 4.44
C LYS A 155 -1.52 11.75 3.57
N ILE A 156 -1.87 10.61 4.14
CA ILE A 156 -2.05 9.33 3.45
C ILE A 156 -3.55 9.04 3.39
N ILE A 157 -4.07 8.82 2.19
CA ILE A 157 -5.44 8.37 1.97
C ILE A 157 -5.48 6.86 2.12
N VAL A 158 -6.35 6.37 3.00
CA VAL A 158 -6.41 4.98 3.40
C VAL A 158 -7.86 4.50 3.40
N ILE A 159 -8.08 3.27 2.94
CA ILE A 159 -9.32 2.51 3.14
C ILE A 159 -9.09 1.52 4.26
#